data_AF-A0A6J6WJH0-F1
#
_entry.id   AF-A0A6J6WJH0-F1
#
_cell.length_a   1.000
_cell.length_b   1.000
_cell.length_c   1.000
_cell.angle_alpha   90.00
_cell.angle_beta   90.00
_cell.angle_gamma   90.00
#
_symmetry.space_group_name_H-M   'P 1'
#
loop_
_entity.id
_entity.type
_entity.pdbx_description
1 polymer ?
#
loop_
_entity_poly.entity_id
_entity_poly.type
_entity_poly.pdbx_seq_one_letter_code
_entity_poly.pdbx_strand_id
1 'polypeptide(L)'
;MFDRHEIEETLSRYVALRVAIDSGLNPWTDLCDFYTEECVYIDPAWGRVEGRESIRAFMVESMTGLEDWQFPVEFTAVSGDNAAVKWLQILPGSRPDGTQYVQTGWSRLVYAGDGLFRYQEDTLNMAHVIEDLTASGWRPGKGFNAPPIEPDRDFTIPI
;
A
#
# COMPACT_ATOMS: atom_id res chain seq x y z
N MET A 1 -2.08 20.66 -13.44
CA MET A 1 -2.14 20.79 -11.98
C MET A 1 -3.57 21.04 -11.58
N PHE A 2 -4.12 20.15 -10.76
CA PHE A 2 -5.50 20.16 -10.31
C PHE A 2 -5.68 21.07 -9.09
N ASP A 3 -6.93 21.28 -8.68
CA ASP A 3 -7.22 22.04 -7.47
C ASP A 3 -6.68 21.29 -6.25
N ARG A 4 -5.86 21.98 -5.45
CA ARG A 4 -5.28 21.43 -4.22
C ARG A 4 -6.36 20.95 -3.26
N HIS A 5 -7.50 21.66 -3.19
CA HIS A 5 -8.59 21.28 -2.30
C HIS A 5 -9.21 19.94 -2.70
N GLU A 6 -9.43 19.72 -4.00
CA GLU A 6 -9.96 18.46 -4.54
C GLU A 6 -9.02 17.27 -4.25
N ILE A 7 -7.71 17.49 -4.38
CA ILE A 7 -6.69 16.49 -4.03
C ILE A 7 -6.72 16.18 -2.53
N GLU A 8 -6.79 17.20 -1.67
CA GLU A 8 -6.85 17.04 -0.21
C GLU A 8 -8.13 16.32 0.25
N GLU A 9 -9.28 16.62 -0.37
CA GLU A 9 -10.54 15.92 -0.11
C GLU A 9 -10.46 14.45 -0.54
N THR A 10 -9.89 14.19 -1.72
CA THR A 10 -9.70 12.83 -2.22
C THR A 10 -8.76 12.03 -1.32
N LEU A 11 -7.63 12.63 -0.93
CA LEU A 11 -6.67 12.02 -0.01
C LEU A 11 -7.31 11.73 1.35
N SER A 12 -8.13 12.64 1.86
CA SER A 12 -8.83 12.44 3.14
C SER A 12 -9.79 11.24 3.08
N ARG A 13 -10.53 11.08 1.98
CA ARG A 13 -11.40 9.90 1.78
C ARG A 13 -10.59 8.62 1.61
N TYR A 14 -9.49 8.66 0.87
CA TYR A 14 -8.57 7.53 0.69
C TYR A 14 -7.99 7.07 2.04
N VAL A 15 -7.53 8.00 2.89
CA VAL A 15 -6.99 7.70 4.22
C VAL A 15 -8.07 7.15 5.15
N ALA A 16 -9.28 7.72 5.12
CA ALA A 16 -10.40 7.22 5.91
C ALA A 16 -10.74 5.77 5.52
N LEU A 17 -10.71 5.43 4.23
CA LEU A 17 -10.91 4.06 3.76
C LEU A 17 -9.76 3.14 4.20
N ARG A 18 -8.49 3.58 4.14
CA ARG A 18 -7.37 2.81 4.69
C ARG A 18 -7.55 2.48 6.17
N VAL A 19 -8.02 3.43 6.98
CA VAL A 19 -8.31 3.20 8.42
C VAL A 19 -9.45 2.19 8.59
N ALA A 20 -10.49 2.26 7.76
CA ALA A 20 -11.58 1.29 7.78
C ALA A 20 -11.10 -0.12 7.38
N ILE A 21 -10.22 -0.23 6.38
CA ILE A 21 -9.60 -1.50 5.97
C ILE A 21 -8.73 -2.08 7.08
N ASP A 22 -7.86 -1.27 7.69
CA ASP A 22 -6.96 -1.69 8.79
C ASP A 22 -7.72 -2.17 10.04
N SER A 23 -8.95 -1.65 10.25
CA SER A 23 -9.87 -2.11 11.30
C SER A 23 -10.76 -3.29 10.90
N GLY A 24 -10.61 -3.83 9.68
CA GLY A 24 -11.36 -4.98 9.18
C GLY A 24 -12.79 -4.67 8.72
N LEU A 25 -13.14 -3.39 8.53
CA LEU A 25 -14.48 -2.97 8.08
C LEU A 25 -14.65 -3.03 6.55
N ASN A 26 -13.54 -3.03 5.81
CA ASN A 26 -13.51 -3.01 4.35
C ASN A 26 -12.40 -3.90 3.81
N PRO A 27 -12.57 -4.52 2.64
CA PRO A 27 -11.47 -5.22 1.95
C PRO A 27 -10.53 -4.24 1.26
N TRP A 28 -9.27 -4.64 1.09
CA TRP A 28 -8.24 -3.87 0.37
C TRP A 28 -8.62 -3.51 -1.07
N THR A 29 -9.48 -4.32 -1.70
CA THR A 29 -10.01 -4.07 -3.04
C THR A 29 -10.80 -2.76 -3.15
N ASP A 30 -11.34 -2.24 -2.05
CA ASP A 30 -12.11 -0.99 -2.08
C ASP A 30 -11.24 0.23 -2.43
N LEU A 31 -9.92 0.17 -2.15
CA LEU A 31 -8.99 1.22 -2.58
C LEU A 31 -8.95 1.39 -4.09
N CYS A 32 -9.31 0.35 -4.85
CA CYS A 32 -9.28 0.38 -6.30
C CYS A 32 -10.25 1.39 -6.89
N ASP A 33 -11.27 1.79 -6.13
CA ASP A 33 -12.25 2.79 -6.57
C ASP A 33 -11.66 4.21 -6.59
N PHE A 34 -10.47 4.41 -6.00
CA PHE A 34 -9.68 5.63 -6.12
C PHE A 34 -8.70 5.62 -7.30
N TYR A 35 -8.71 4.58 -8.14
CA TYR A 35 -7.79 4.46 -9.28
C TYR A 35 -8.50 4.68 -10.61
N THR A 36 -7.80 5.35 -11.53
CA THR A 36 -8.20 5.36 -12.95
C THR A 36 -8.17 3.96 -13.53
N GLU A 37 -8.90 3.72 -14.62
CA GLU A 37 -8.90 2.41 -15.31
C GLU A 37 -7.48 1.95 -15.70
N GLU A 38 -6.64 2.87 -16.17
CA GLU A 38 -5.25 2.64 -16.59
C GLU A 38 -4.22 2.92 -15.46
N CYS A 39 -4.64 2.90 -14.19
CA CYS A 39 -3.73 3.21 -13.08
C CYS A 39 -2.55 2.23 -13.03
N VAL A 40 -1.38 2.73 -12.65
CA VAL A 40 -0.19 1.93 -12.41
C VAL A 40 0.14 1.90 -10.93
N TYR A 41 0.33 0.71 -10.40
CA TYR A 41 0.73 0.47 -9.01
C TYR A 41 2.13 -0.15 -8.96
N ILE A 42 3.01 0.37 -8.12
CA ILE A 42 4.32 -0.21 -7.84
C ILE A 42 4.34 -0.69 -6.40
N ASP A 43 4.49 -2.00 -6.21
CA ASP A 43 4.68 -2.62 -4.91
C ASP A 43 6.16 -2.98 -4.68
N PRO A 44 6.71 -2.80 -3.47
CA PRO A 44 8.13 -3.03 -3.22
C PRO A 44 8.56 -4.51 -3.33
N ALA A 45 7.63 -5.45 -3.18
CA ALA A 45 7.87 -6.89 -3.30
C ALA A 45 7.34 -7.46 -4.64
N TRP A 46 6.13 -7.08 -5.05
CA TRP A 46 5.42 -7.60 -6.22
C TRP A 46 5.77 -6.88 -7.52
N GLY A 47 6.32 -5.66 -7.44
CA GLY A 47 6.69 -4.88 -8.61
C GLY A 47 5.51 -4.15 -9.25
N ARG A 48 5.60 -3.95 -10.55
CA ARG A 48 4.65 -3.16 -11.35
C ARG A 48 3.38 -3.94 -11.68
N VAL A 49 2.23 -3.31 -11.44
CA VAL A 49 0.89 -3.80 -11.79
C VAL A 49 0.14 -2.72 -12.54
N GLU A 50 -0.38 -3.02 -13.73
CA GLU A 50 -1.05 -2.05 -14.59
C GLU A 50 -2.54 -2.38 -14.78
N GLY A 51 -3.37 -1.35 -14.65
CA GLY A 51 -4.82 -1.42 -14.81
C GLY A 51 -5.55 -1.68 -13.49
N ARG A 52 -6.66 -0.97 -13.26
CA ARG A 52 -7.44 -1.05 -12.01
C ARG A 52 -7.87 -2.47 -11.66
N GLU A 53 -8.31 -3.25 -12.65
CA GLU A 53 -8.76 -4.63 -12.39
C GLU A 53 -7.59 -5.57 -12.06
N SER A 54 -6.42 -5.37 -12.67
CA SER A 54 -5.19 -6.08 -12.29
C SER A 54 -4.75 -5.70 -10.87
N ILE A 55 -4.85 -4.41 -10.52
CA ILE A 55 -4.58 -3.94 -9.16
C ILE A 55 -5.57 -4.57 -8.17
N ARG A 56 -6.85 -4.70 -8.53
CA ARG A 56 -7.87 -5.36 -7.70
C ARG A 56 -7.52 -6.83 -7.46
N ALA A 57 -7.09 -7.56 -8.49
CA ALA A 57 -6.62 -8.94 -8.35
C ALA A 57 -5.37 -9.01 -7.45
N PHE A 58 -4.39 -8.13 -7.69
CA PHE A 58 -3.18 -7.99 -6.87
C PHE A 58 -3.51 -7.75 -5.39
N MET A 59 -4.46 -6.86 -5.07
CA MET A 59 -4.85 -6.56 -3.68
C MET A 59 -5.42 -7.80 -2.97
N VAL A 60 -6.11 -8.69 -3.70
CA VAL A 60 -6.56 -9.96 -3.12
C VAL A 60 -5.38 -10.90 -2.91
N GLU A 61 -4.54 -11.06 -3.93
CA GLU A 61 -3.43 -12.02 -3.91
C GLU A 61 -2.37 -11.68 -2.85
N SER A 62 -1.99 -10.40 -2.75
CA SER A 62 -0.92 -9.92 -1.87
C SER A 62 -1.32 -9.86 -0.41
N MET A 63 -2.61 -9.61 -0.12
CA MET A 63 -3.11 -9.49 1.26
C MET A 63 -3.60 -10.81 1.85
N THR A 64 -3.79 -11.85 1.02
CA THR A 64 -4.16 -13.19 1.49
C THR A 64 -3.05 -13.78 2.38
N GLY A 65 -3.38 -14.15 3.61
CA GLY A 65 -2.43 -14.69 4.59
C GLY A 65 -1.69 -13.62 5.41
N LEU A 66 -2.03 -12.33 5.24
CA LEU A 66 -1.52 -11.19 6.02
C LEU A 66 -2.61 -10.56 6.92
N GLU A 67 -3.66 -11.30 7.27
CA GLU A 67 -4.84 -10.76 7.96
C GLU A 67 -4.56 -10.24 9.38
N ASP A 68 -3.45 -10.64 9.98
CA ASP A 68 -3.02 -10.21 11.31
C ASP A 68 -1.97 -9.07 11.30
N TRP A 69 -1.68 -8.51 10.12
CA TRP A 69 -0.80 -7.35 9.95
C TRP A 69 -1.59 -6.05 10.05
N GLN A 70 -0.91 -4.98 10.48
CA GLN A 70 -1.52 -3.64 10.57
C GLN A 70 -0.71 -2.61 9.79
N PHE A 71 -1.42 -1.67 9.17
CA PHE A 71 -0.90 -0.65 8.26
C PHE A 71 -1.36 0.78 8.59
N PRO A 72 -1.26 1.25 9.85
CA PRO A 72 -1.82 2.53 10.25
C PRO A 72 -1.12 3.70 9.54
N VAL A 73 -1.90 4.71 9.15
CA VAL A 73 -1.40 5.94 8.54
C VAL A 73 -0.80 6.86 9.61
N GLU A 74 0.42 7.33 9.41
CA GLU A 74 1.15 8.20 10.33
C GLU A 74 1.14 9.66 9.87
N PHE A 75 1.25 9.91 8.57
CA PHE A 75 1.39 11.25 8.01
C PHE A 75 0.88 11.32 6.57
N THR A 76 0.37 12.50 6.19
CA THR A 76 0.02 12.80 4.81
C THR A 76 0.50 14.17 4.37
N ALA A 77 0.75 14.32 3.07
CA ALA A 77 1.05 15.62 2.45
C ALA A 77 0.54 15.69 1.02
N VAL A 78 0.31 16.90 0.53
CA VAL A 78 -0.01 17.20 -0.88
C VAL A 78 1.00 18.21 -1.42
N SER A 79 1.56 17.91 -2.59
CA SER A 79 2.48 18.79 -3.33
C SER A 79 2.32 18.60 -4.84
N GLY A 80 1.96 19.67 -5.54
CA GLY A 80 1.61 19.53 -6.95
C GLY A 80 0.35 18.67 -7.10
N ASP A 81 0.37 17.82 -8.11
CA ASP A 81 -0.61 16.75 -8.30
C ASP A 81 -0.28 15.48 -7.49
N ASN A 82 0.69 15.53 -6.57
CA ASN A 82 1.10 14.37 -5.77
C ASN A 82 0.48 14.42 -4.37
N ALA A 83 0.06 13.26 -3.89
CA ALA A 83 -0.19 13.00 -2.49
C ALA A 83 0.88 12.03 -1.95
N ALA A 84 1.30 12.23 -0.72
CA ALA A 84 2.18 11.33 0.01
C ALA A 84 1.44 10.79 1.23
N VAL A 85 1.54 9.49 1.49
CA VAL A 85 1.03 8.82 2.68
C VAL A 85 2.16 8.04 3.32
N LYS A 86 2.55 8.41 4.52
CA LYS A 86 3.44 7.59 5.36
C LYS A 86 2.59 6.67 6.21
N TRP A 87 2.96 5.40 6.27
CA TRP A 87 2.28 4.38 7.06
C TRP A 87 3.29 3.51 7.81
N LEU A 88 2.83 2.83 8.84
CA LEU A 88 3.60 1.81 9.54
C LEU A 88 3.25 0.43 8.99
N GLN A 89 4.18 -0.51 9.07
CA GLN A 89 3.92 -1.92 8.88
C GLN A 89 4.20 -2.62 10.20
N ILE A 90 3.18 -3.21 10.81
CA ILE A 90 3.28 -3.84 12.12
C ILE A 90 3.02 -5.33 11.95
N LEU A 91 4.04 -6.13 12.23
CA LEU A 91 3.93 -7.59 12.18
C LEU A 91 3.22 -8.11 13.44
N PRO A 92 2.49 -9.23 13.33
CA PRO A 92 1.97 -9.94 14.49
C PRO A 92 3.09 -10.46 15.40
N GLY A 93 2.77 -10.60 16.69
CA GLY A 93 3.71 -11.02 17.72
C GLY A 93 4.48 -9.86 18.35
N SER A 94 5.51 -10.19 19.14
CA SER A 94 6.31 -9.20 19.86
C SER A 94 7.73 -9.70 20.03
N ARG A 95 8.67 -8.76 20.12
CA ARG A 95 10.07 -9.02 20.43
C ARG A 95 10.21 -9.57 21.86
N PRO A 96 11.35 -10.17 22.23
CA PRO A 96 11.58 -10.68 23.59
C PRO A 96 11.43 -9.63 24.70
N ASP A 97 11.65 -8.35 24.38
CA ASP A 97 11.48 -7.22 25.31
C ASP A 97 10.03 -6.69 25.38
N GLY A 98 9.11 -7.30 24.64
CA GLY A 98 7.69 -6.93 24.58
C GLY A 98 7.34 -5.83 23.56
N THR A 99 8.32 -5.28 22.85
CA THR A 99 8.05 -4.28 21.79
C THR A 99 7.58 -4.94 20.49
N GLN A 100 6.88 -4.19 19.63
CA GLN A 100 6.40 -4.71 18.34
C GLN A 100 7.49 -4.66 17.26
N TYR A 101 7.34 -5.51 16.25
CA TYR A 101 8.10 -5.43 15.00
C TYR A 101 7.42 -4.39 14.10
N VAL A 102 8.04 -3.22 13.92
CA VAL A 102 7.46 -2.06 13.22
C VAL A 102 8.42 -1.56 12.16
N GLN A 103 7.95 -1.45 10.92
CA GLN A 103 8.63 -0.76 9.82
C GLN A 103 7.82 0.46 9.37
N THR A 104 8.42 1.30 8.52
CA THR A 104 7.73 2.44 7.92
C THR A 104 7.73 2.29 6.40
N GLY A 105 6.62 2.67 5.78
CA GLY A 105 6.43 2.71 4.33
C GLY A 105 5.92 4.06 3.87
N TRP A 106 6.10 4.33 2.59
CA TRP A 106 5.61 5.54 1.93
C TRP A 106 4.90 5.18 0.63
N SER A 107 3.70 5.73 0.47
CA SER A 107 2.96 5.73 -0.79
C SER A 107 3.06 7.12 -1.42
N ARG A 108 3.51 7.18 -2.67
CA ARG A 108 3.36 8.35 -3.53
C ARG A 108 2.20 8.10 -4.49
N LEU A 109 1.19 8.96 -4.44
CA LEU A 109 0.04 8.91 -5.35
C LEU A 109 0.08 10.10 -6.30
N VAL A 110 -0.26 9.89 -7.58
CA VAL A 110 -0.38 10.97 -8.58
C VAL A 110 -1.84 11.12 -8.97
N TYR A 111 -2.39 12.29 -8.69
CA TYR A 111 -3.78 12.63 -8.94
C TYR A 111 -4.06 12.87 -10.42
N ALA A 112 -5.28 12.54 -10.86
CA ALA A 112 -5.71 12.56 -12.25
C ALA A 112 -7.05 13.27 -12.49
N GLY A 113 -7.62 13.93 -11.48
CA GLY A 113 -8.95 14.53 -11.53
C GLY A 113 -10.06 13.58 -11.09
N ASP A 114 -11.26 14.14 -10.87
CA ASP A 114 -12.49 13.39 -10.59
C ASP A 114 -12.40 12.44 -9.38
N GLY A 115 -11.53 12.78 -8.44
CA GLY A 115 -11.30 11.99 -7.24
C GLY A 115 -10.46 10.72 -7.45
N LEU A 116 -9.70 10.63 -8.54
CA LEU A 116 -8.93 9.45 -8.92
C LEU A 116 -7.42 9.71 -8.98
N PHE A 117 -6.65 8.66 -8.70
CA PHE A 117 -5.20 8.59 -8.88
C PHE A 117 -4.87 7.71 -10.09
N ARG A 118 -3.90 8.13 -10.90
CA ARG A 118 -3.40 7.37 -12.06
C ARG A 118 -2.13 6.57 -11.77
N TYR A 119 -1.53 6.79 -10.60
CA TYR A 119 -0.30 6.14 -10.20
C TYR A 119 -0.24 6.04 -8.68
N GLN A 120 0.21 4.89 -8.17
CA GLN A 120 0.65 4.72 -6.79
C GLN A 120 1.97 3.97 -6.77
N GLU A 121 2.91 4.43 -5.95
CA GLU A 121 4.17 3.75 -5.68
C GLU A 121 4.36 3.61 -4.18
N ASP A 122 4.47 2.37 -3.73
CA ASP A 122 4.78 2.02 -2.35
C ASP A 122 6.27 1.69 -2.23
N THR A 123 6.89 2.25 -1.20
CA THR A 123 8.31 2.01 -0.89
C THR A 123 8.47 1.61 0.57
N LEU A 124 9.27 0.56 0.77
CA LEU A 124 9.63 -0.02 2.07
C LEU A 124 11.12 -0.34 2.07
N ASN A 125 11.76 -0.29 3.25
CA ASN A 125 13.06 -0.92 3.42
C ASN A 125 12.90 -2.44 3.54
N MET A 126 12.97 -3.14 2.40
CA MET A 126 12.77 -4.58 2.36
C MET A 126 13.84 -5.39 3.13
N ALA A 127 15.05 -4.85 3.33
CA ALA A 127 16.04 -5.51 4.17
C ALA A 127 15.55 -5.57 5.63
N HIS A 128 15.03 -4.46 6.15
CA HIS A 128 14.45 -4.39 7.49
C HIS A 128 13.21 -5.29 7.64
N VAL A 129 12.35 -5.35 6.61
CA VAL A 129 11.19 -6.27 6.59
C VAL A 129 11.65 -7.73 6.70
N ILE A 130 12.65 -8.14 5.93
CA ILE A 130 13.15 -9.53 5.94
C ILE A 130 13.82 -9.88 7.28
N GLU A 131 14.57 -8.95 7.86
CA GLU A 131 15.19 -9.11 9.18
C GLU A 131 14.12 -9.34 10.26
N ASP A 132 13.07 -8.53 10.27
CA ASP A 132 11.99 -8.63 11.25
C ASP A 132 11.11 -9.86 11.03
N LEU A 133 10.82 -10.24 9.79
CA LEU A 133 10.17 -11.51 9.45
C LEU A 133 10.97 -12.71 9.96
N THR A 134 12.29 -12.68 9.79
CA THR A 134 13.19 -13.73 10.25
C THR A 134 13.22 -13.80 11.77
N ALA A 135 13.37 -12.65 12.44
CA ALA A 135 13.47 -12.55 13.89
C ALA A 135 12.16 -12.87 14.62
N SER A 136 11.01 -12.49 14.06
CA SER A 136 9.69 -12.80 14.62
C SER A 136 9.34 -14.28 14.51
N GLY A 137 9.98 -15.00 13.58
CA GLY A 137 9.58 -16.36 13.25
C GLY A 137 8.21 -16.44 12.60
N TRP A 138 7.65 -15.32 12.13
CA TRP A 138 6.36 -15.28 11.47
C TRP A 138 6.33 -16.25 10.29
N ARG A 139 5.17 -16.85 10.07
CA ARG A 139 4.91 -17.74 8.94
C ARG A 139 3.62 -17.33 8.28
N PRO A 140 3.57 -17.30 6.94
CA PRO A 140 2.37 -16.93 6.24
C PRO A 140 1.21 -17.88 6.53
N GLY A 141 0.00 -17.34 6.52
CA GLY A 141 -1.24 -18.09 6.64
C GLY A 141 -1.47 -19.07 5.48
N LYS A 142 -2.53 -19.89 5.60
CA LYS A 142 -2.92 -20.82 4.54
C LYS A 142 -3.33 -20.05 3.29
N GLY A 143 -2.77 -20.39 2.14
CA GLY A 143 -3.12 -19.78 0.85
C GLY A 143 -2.36 -18.50 0.54
N PHE A 144 -1.35 -18.15 1.34
CA PHE A 144 -0.43 -17.07 1.03
C PHE A 144 0.21 -17.23 -0.35
N ASN A 145 0.24 -16.12 -1.09
CA ASN A 145 0.92 -16.04 -2.37
C ASN A 145 2.24 -15.31 -2.17
N ALA A 146 3.34 -15.96 -2.55
CA ALA A 146 4.63 -15.31 -2.54
C ALA A 146 4.72 -14.33 -3.73
N PRO A 147 5.41 -13.18 -3.55
CA PRO A 147 5.71 -12.29 -4.66
C PRO A 147 6.46 -13.02 -5.79
N PRO A 148 6.39 -12.54 -7.04
CA PRO A 148 7.12 -13.11 -8.16
C PRO A 148 8.63 -13.18 -7.89
N ILE A 149 9.30 -14.19 -8.45
CA ILE A 149 10.77 -14.34 -8.33
C ILE A 149 11.49 -13.18 -9.04
N GLU A 150 10.95 -12.75 -10.18
CA GLU A 150 11.48 -11.68 -11.03
C GLU A 150 10.39 -10.63 -11.27
N PRO A 151 10.06 -9.80 -10.27
CA PRO A 151 9.04 -8.77 -10.41
C PRO A 151 9.54 -7.62 -11.29
N ASP A 152 8.65 -7.04 -12.09
CA ASP A 152 8.97 -5.84 -12.87
C ASP A 152 9.21 -4.65 -11.93
N ARG A 153 10.37 -4.01 -12.08
CA ARG A 153 10.84 -2.91 -11.22
C ARG A 153 10.70 -1.53 -11.88
N ASP A 154 10.06 -1.43 -13.04
CA ASP A 154 9.87 -0.15 -13.70
C ASP A 154 8.88 0.75 -12.93
N PHE A 155 9.42 1.74 -12.24
CA PHE A 155 8.66 2.77 -11.50
C PHE A 155 8.28 3.98 -12.38
N THR A 156 8.45 3.90 -13.69
CA THR A 156 8.13 5.02 -14.59
C THR A 156 6.64 5.34 -14.51
N ILE A 157 6.34 6.62 -14.28
CA ILE A 157 4.99 7.16 -14.30
C ILE A 157 4.57 7.25 -15.79
N PRO A 158 3.47 6.60 -16.21
CA PRO A 158 2.96 6.73 -17.58
C PRO A 158 2.68 8.19 -17.92
N ILE A 159 2.76 8.54 -19.21
CA ILE A 159 2.45 9.91 -19.68
C ILE A 159 0.94 10.12 -19.66
#